data_AF-A9PJW5-F1
#
_entry.id   AF-A9PJW5-F1
#
_cell.length_a   1.000
_cell.length_b   1.000
_cell.length_c   1.000
_cell.angle_alpha   90.00
_cell.angle_beta   90.00
_cell.angle_gamma   90.00
#
_symmetry.space_group_name_H-M   'P 1'
#
loop_
_entity.id
_entity.type
_entity.pdbx_description
1 polymer ?
#
loop_
_entity_poly.entity_id
_entity_poly.type
_entity_poly.pdbx_seq_one_letter_code
_entity_poly.pdbx_strand_id
1 'polypeptide(L)'
;MNLSSTRLQITNLWYDWPRGRNVNIIQKQLSVLLYDTEWNNGTTFYYTLSEPHSCRIMVNDVGIPRPDFLDGAEYLGTAVTDGYLCNVWEKIDTIWYYEDVYTKRPVRWDFNDGISTHVITFEVGAVLSDDSVTQAPAYCFNQEIKNM
;
A
#
# COMPACT_ATOMS: atom_id res chain seq x y z
N MET A 1 -19.10 22.54 -5.82
CA MET A 1 -18.08 21.49 -5.71
C MET A 1 -18.41 20.40 -6.71
N ASN A 2 -17.53 20.15 -7.67
CA ASN A 2 -17.67 19.02 -8.58
C ASN A 2 -17.22 17.76 -7.85
N LEU A 3 -18.16 16.86 -7.53
CA LEU A 3 -17.89 15.59 -6.84
C LEU A 3 -17.52 14.46 -7.81
N SER A 4 -17.35 14.74 -9.11
CA SER A 4 -17.07 13.71 -10.12
C SER A 4 -15.64 13.15 -10.09
N SER A 5 -14.74 13.75 -9.32
CA SER A 5 -13.34 13.33 -9.19
C SER A 5 -13.03 12.80 -7.79
N THR A 6 -13.89 11.96 -7.24
CA THR A 6 -13.64 11.37 -5.92
C THR A 6 -12.45 10.42 -5.99
N ARG A 7 -11.36 10.82 -5.32
CA ARG A 7 -10.10 10.05 -5.23
C ARG A 7 -9.96 9.32 -3.89
N LEU A 8 -11.01 9.30 -3.08
CA LEU A 8 -11.00 8.61 -1.80
C LEU A 8 -11.14 7.11 -2.00
N GLN A 9 -10.33 6.37 -1.26
CA GLN A 9 -10.40 4.91 -1.19
C GLN A 9 -10.13 4.45 0.24
N ILE A 10 -10.67 3.29 0.58
CA ILE A 10 -10.27 2.54 1.77
C ILE A 10 -9.47 1.33 1.30
N THR A 11 -8.32 1.11 1.92
CA THR A 11 -7.46 -0.04 1.66
C THR A 11 -7.31 -0.85 2.92
N ASN A 12 -7.61 -2.16 2.85
CA ASN A 12 -7.15 -3.11 3.84
C ASN A 12 -5.79 -3.65 3.39
N LEU A 13 -4.74 -3.36 4.16
CA LEU A 13 -3.38 -3.73 3.84
C LEU A 13 -2.89 -4.87 4.74
N TRP A 14 -2.41 -5.94 4.11
CA TRP A 14 -1.83 -7.11 4.77
C TRP A 14 -0.37 -7.25 4.39
N TYR A 15 0.51 -6.74 5.25
CA TYR A 15 1.95 -6.79 5.09
C TYR A 15 2.53 -8.05 5.75
N ASP A 16 3.11 -8.96 4.95
CA ASP A 16 3.68 -10.23 5.40
C ASP A 16 5.08 -10.42 4.81
N TRP A 17 6.05 -9.72 5.41
CA TRP A 17 7.45 -9.78 4.99
C TRP A 17 8.07 -11.18 5.00
N PRO A 18 7.85 -12.04 6.02
CA PRO A 18 8.38 -13.40 6.00
C PRO A 18 7.91 -14.23 4.80
N ARG A 19 6.70 -13.96 4.29
CA ARG A 19 6.19 -14.58 3.04
C ARG A 19 6.42 -13.73 1.79
N GLY A 20 7.12 -12.61 1.92
CA GLY A 20 7.51 -11.75 0.80
C GLY A 20 6.35 -11.10 0.06
N ARG A 21 5.23 -10.84 0.74
CA ARG A 21 4.00 -10.32 0.10
C ARG A 21 3.38 -9.14 0.84
N ASN A 22 2.79 -8.25 0.06
CA ASN A 22 1.98 -7.13 0.54
C ASN A 22 0.66 -7.15 -0.23
N VAL A 23 -0.46 -7.35 0.46
CA VAL A 23 -1.79 -7.49 -0.18
C VAL A 23 -2.67 -6.32 0.21
N ASN A 24 -3.03 -5.52 -0.79
CA ASN A 24 -3.94 -4.39 -0.68
C ASN A 24 -5.32 -4.81 -1.23
N ILE A 25 -6.37 -4.70 -0.43
CA ILE A 25 -7.76 -4.83 -0.88
C ILE A 25 -8.37 -3.43 -0.87
N ILE A 26 -8.57 -2.89 -2.07
CA ILE A 26 -8.85 -1.47 -2.31
C ILE A 26 -10.30 -1.28 -2.73
N GLN A 27 -11.03 -0.45 -1.98
CA GLN A 27 -12.38 -0.01 -2.32
C GLN A 27 -12.36 1.48 -2.67
N LYS A 28 -12.53 1.81 -3.95
CA LYS A 28 -12.83 3.20 -4.39
C LYS A 28 -14.34 3.42 -4.40
N GLN A 29 -14.76 4.67 -4.31
CA GLN A 29 -16.18 5.00 -4.38
C GLN A 29 -16.80 4.52 -5.70
N LEU A 30 -17.96 3.85 -5.62
CA LEU A 30 -18.74 3.38 -6.78
C LEU A 30 -17.95 2.44 -7.74
N SER A 31 -17.00 1.67 -7.22
CA SER A 31 -16.19 0.71 -7.99
C SER A 31 -16.26 -0.70 -7.41
N VAL A 32 -15.86 -1.70 -8.21
CA VAL A 32 -15.61 -3.06 -7.71
C VAL A 32 -14.31 -3.10 -6.89
N LEU A 33 -14.20 -4.07 -5.99
CA LEU A 33 -12.97 -4.29 -5.22
C LEU A 33 -11.79 -4.57 -6.15
N LEU A 34 -10.73 -3.77 -5.96
CA LEU A 34 -9.45 -3.96 -6.62
C LEU A 34 -8.50 -4.64 -5.64
N TYR A 35 -7.92 -5.75 -6.05
CA TYR A 35 -6.86 -6.43 -5.34
C TYR A 35 -5.53 -6.01 -5.94
N ASP A 36 -4.58 -5.74 -5.07
CA ASP A 36 -3.21 -5.41 -5.43
C ASP A 36 -2.26 -6.26 -4.58
N THR A 37 -1.69 -7.27 -5.22
CA THR A 37 -0.72 -8.19 -4.60
C THR A 37 0.67 -7.86 -5.11
N GLU A 38 1.50 -7.37 -4.21
CA GLU A 38 2.88 -7.01 -4.46
C GLU A 38 3.82 -8.05 -3.84
N TRP A 39 4.83 -8.45 -4.59
CA TRP A 39 5.86 -9.38 -4.17
C TRP A 39 7.18 -8.67 -3.92
N ASN A 40 7.96 -9.19 -2.97
CA ASN A 40 9.29 -8.67 -2.65
C ASN A 40 10.32 -8.80 -3.79
N ASN A 41 10.00 -9.55 -4.84
CA ASN A 41 10.79 -9.63 -6.06
C ASN A 41 10.46 -8.53 -7.08
N GLY A 42 9.57 -7.58 -6.73
CA GLY A 42 9.19 -6.48 -7.61
C GLY A 42 7.94 -6.69 -8.45
N THR A 43 7.42 -7.93 -8.50
CA THR A 43 6.21 -8.22 -9.30
C THR A 43 4.96 -7.78 -8.56
N THR A 44 4.09 -7.05 -9.24
CA THR A 44 2.81 -6.59 -8.69
C THR A 44 1.66 -6.97 -9.62
N PHE A 45 0.56 -7.45 -9.04
CA PHE A 45 -0.68 -7.78 -9.75
C PHE A 45 -1.84 -6.93 -9.25
N TYR A 46 -2.44 -6.15 -10.14
CA TYR A 46 -3.72 -5.48 -9.93
C TYR A 46 -4.83 -6.27 -10.59
N TYR A 47 -5.87 -6.70 -9.88
CA TYR A 47 -6.96 -7.47 -10.47
C TYR A 47 -8.31 -7.33 -9.75
N THR A 48 -9.38 -7.65 -10.45
CA THR A 48 -10.76 -7.67 -9.92
C THR A 48 -11.32 -9.09 -9.91
N LEU A 49 -11.74 -9.59 -8.75
CA LEU A 49 -12.38 -10.91 -8.62
C LEU A 49 -13.87 -10.90 -8.99
N SER A 50 -14.49 -9.73 -9.08
CA SER A 50 -15.87 -9.55 -9.53
C SER A 50 -15.91 -8.95 -10.93
N GLU A 51 -17.00 -9.20 -11.65
CA GLU A 51 -17.20 -8.63 -12.98
C GLU A 51 -17.31 -7.09 -12.93
N PRO A 52 -16.69 -6.36 -13.88
CA PRO A 52 -15.87 -6.88 -14.96
C PRO A 52 -14.50 -7.37 -14.47
N HIS A 53 -14.10 -8.58 -14.87
CA HIS A 53 -12.76 -9.08 -14.60
C HIS A 53 -11.70 -8.23 -15.31
N SER A 54 -10.64 -7.90 -14.58
CA SER A 54 -9.51 -7.14 -15.09
C SER A 54 -8.22 -7.61 -14.43
N CYS A 55 -7.11 -7.53 -15.16
CA CYS A 55 -5.78 -7.71 -14.60
C CYS A 55 -4.77 -6.77 -15.25
N ARG A 56 -3.83 -6.26 -14.44
CA ARG A 56 -2.64 -5.53 -14.87
C ARG A 56 -1.45 -6.03 -14.06
N ILE A 57 -0.40 -6.44 -14.77
CA ILE A 57 0.88 -6.86 -14.17
C ILE A 57 1.85 -5.70 -14.28
N MET A 58 2.55 -5.40 -13.18
CA MET A 58 3.65 -4.45 -13.14
C MET A 58 4.90 -5.11 -12.56
N VAL A 59 6.08 -4.62 -12.95
CA VAL A 59 7.35 -4.98 -12.31
C VAL A 59 8.08 -3.69 -11.94
N ASN A 60 8.49 -3.59 -10.68
CA ASN A 60 9.34 -2.51 -10.16
C ASN A 60 10.54 -3.11 -9.42
N ASP A 61 11.69 -2.43 -9.40
CA ASP A 61 12.91 -3.01 -8.80
C ASP A 61 12.93 -2.95 -7.26
N VAL A 62 11.94 -2.29 -6.64
CA VAL A 62 11.90 -2.02 -5.19
C VAL A 62 11.15 -3.12 -4.42
N GLY A 63 10.10 -3.67 -5.02
CA GLY A 63 9.18 -4.60 -4.37
C GLY A 63 8.38 -3.93 -3.25
N ILE A 64 8.21 -4.65 -2.15
CA ILE A 64 7.45 -4.19 -0.97
C ILE A 64 8.39 -3.50 0.04
N PRO A 65 7.88 -2.59 0.89
CA PRO A 65 8.69 -1.99 1.96
C PRO A 65 9.40 -3.06 2.78
N ARG A 66 10.69 -2.89 3.03
CA ARG A 66 11.47 -3.84 3.84
C ARG A 66 11.32 -3.51 5.33
N PRO A 67 11.62 -4.45 6.26
CA PRO A 67 11.62 -4.16 7.69
C PRO A 67 12.57 -3.03 8.09
N ASP A 68 13.63 -2.83 7.30
CA ASP A 68 14.59 -1.73 7.43
C ASP A 68 14.23 -0.53 6.53
N PHE A 69 12.95 -0.31 6.23
CA PHE A 69 12.50 0.76 5.31
C PHE A 69 13.08 2.14 5.61
N LEU A 70 13.36 2.46 6.88
CA LEU A 70 13.97 3.72 7.29
C LEU A 70 15.49 3.79 7.17
N ASP A 71 16.17 2.73 6.73
CA ASP A 71 17.61 2.75 6.49
C ASP A 71 17.97 3.80 5.42
N GLY A 72 18.79 4.79 5.77
CA GLY A 72 19.11 5.92 4.91
C GLY A 72 17.95 6.92 4.69
N ALA A 73 16.89 6.88 5.51
CA ALA A 73 15.89 7.94 5.55
C ALA A 73 16.41 9.18 6.29
N GLU A 74 15.96 10.37 5.90
CA GLU A 74 16.27 11.62 6.57
C GLU A 74 15.23 11.91 7.66
N TYR A 75 15.68 12.24 8.86
CA TYR A 75 14.79 12.64 9.95
C TYR A 75 14.49 14.13 9.88
N LEU A 76 13.21 14.49 9.78
CA LEU A 76 12.77 15.89 9.63
C LEU A 76 12.28 16.53 10.93
N GLY A 77 12.26 15.78 12.04
CA GLY A 77 11.73 16.24 13.32
C GLY A 77 10.35 15.67 13.63
N THR A 78 9.55 16.42 14.39
CA THR A 78 8.24 15.96 14.86
C THR A 78 7.09 16.85 14.38
N ALA A 79 5.93 16.25 14.10
CA ALA A 79 4.71 16.96 13.72
C ALA A 79 3.47 16.32 14.35
N VAL A 80 2.41 17.09 14.57
CA VAL A 80 1.11 16.57 15.04
C VAL A 80 0.21 16.29 13.84
N THR A 81 -0.27 15.05 13.70
CA THR A 81 -1.23 14.64 12.65
C THR A 81 -2.14 13.54 13.18
N ASP A 82 -3.40 13.53 12.76
CA ASP A 82 -4.42 12.54 13.18
C ASP A 82 -4.57 12.35 14.69
N GLY A 83 -4.22 13.37 15.48
CA GLY A 83 -4.24 13.34 16.94
C GLY A 83 -2.99 12.76 17.61
N TYR A 84 -1.96 12.40 16.84
CA TYR A 84 -0.68 11.85 17.33
C TYR A 84 0.47 12.83 17.14
N LEU A 85 1.40 12.87 18.10
CA LEU A 85 2.73 13.46 17.90
C LEU A 85 3.59 12.42 17.18
N CYS A 86 4.02 12.72 15.96
CA CYS A 86 4.74 11.80 15.10
C CYS A 86 6.20 12.22 14.88
N ASN A 87 7.11 11.27 14.84
CA ASN A 87 8.38 11.41 14.13
C ASN A 87 8.08 11.49 12.62
N VAL A 88 8.81 12.34 11.90
CA VAL A 88 8.67 12.50 10.45
C VAL A 88 9.99 12.11 9.78
N TRP A 89 9.89 11.20 8.82
CA TRP A 89 11.01 10.71 8.04
C TRP A 89 10.74 10.91 6.55
N GLU A 90 11.76 11.33 5.81
CA GLU A 90 11.73 11.41 4.35
C GLU A 90 12.57 10.29 3.75
N LYS A 91 12.05 9.66 2.69
CA LYS A 91 12.74 8.63 1.95
C LYS A 91 12.72 8.97 0.46
N ILE A 92 13.93 9.10 -0.10
CA ILE A 92 14.23 9.25 -1.54
C ILE A 92 13.39 10.33 -2.25
N ASP A 93 13.12 11.45 -1.58
CA ASP A 93 12.31 12.59 -2.07
C ASP A 93 10.93 12.19 -2.62
N THR A 94 10.43 11.03 -2.18
CA THR A 94 9.22 10.39 -2.73
C THR A 94 8.19 10.11 -1.64
N ILE A 95 8.63 9.73 -0.44
CA ILE A 95 7.76 9.31 0.66
C ILE A 95 8.11 10.07 1.93
N TRP A 96 7.09 10.63 2.58
CA TRP A 96 7.15 11.15 3.95
C TRP A 96 6.37 10.22 4.86
N TYR A 97 7.06 9.63 5.83
CA TYR A 97 6.52 8.66 6.77
C TYR A 97 6.36 9.28 8.16
N TYR A 98 5.16 9.13 8.71
CA TYR A 98 4.79 9.58 10.04
C TYR A 98 4.57 8.35 10.93
N GLU A 99 5.38 8.22 11.98
CA GLU A 99 5.18 7.22 13.04
C GLU A 99 4.94 7.91 14.38
N ASP A 100 4.01 7.39 15.17
CA ASP A 100 3.77 7.89 16.52
C ASP A 100 5.06 7.81 17.36
N VAL A 101 5.45 8.92 18.00
CA VAL A 101 6.68 9.02 18.78
C VAL A 101 6.71 7.98 19.90
N TYR A 102 5.55 7.69 20.51
CA TYR A 102 5.47 6.80 21.68
C TYR A 102 5.43 5.33 21.28
N THR A 103 4.50 4.94 20.41
CA THR A 103 4.29 3.52 20.06
C THR A 103 5.11 3.05 18.85
N LYS A 104 5.71 3.96 18.09
CA LYS A 104 6.37 3.70 16.80
C LYS A 104 5.45 3.06 15.75
N ARG A 105 4.14 3.18 15.94
CA ARG A 105 3.16 2.69 14.96
C ARG A 105 3.07 3.67 13.79
N PRO A 106 2.85 3.16 12.57
CA PRO A 106 2.59 4.04 11.43
C PRO A 106 1.30 4.83 11.66
N VAL A 107 1.31 6.10 11.28
CA VAL A 107 0.16 7.00 11.36
C VAL A 107 -0.23 7.49 9.98
N ARG A 108 0.74 7.87 9.14
CA ARG A 108 0.48 8.47 7.83
C ARG A 108 1.65 8.30 6.88
N TRP A 109 1.35 8.26 5.58
CA TRP A 109 2.31 8.44 4.49
C TRP A 109 1.83 9.53 3.56
N ASP A 110 2.74 10.40 3.14
CA ASP A 110 2.54 11.30 2.02
C ASP A 110 3.49 10.94 0.89
N PHE A 111 2.99 11.02 -0.34
CA PHE A 111 3.74 10.75 -1.56
C PHE A 111 3.92 12.02 -2.37
N ASN A 112 5.02 12.11 -3.10
CA ASN A 112 5.34 13.27 -3.94
C ASN A 112 4.31 13.55 -5.06
N ASP A 113 3.50 12.56 -5.44
CA ASP A 113 2.41 12.69 -6.42
C ASP A 113 1.11 13.28 -5.83
N GLY A 114 1.14 13.63 -4.53
CA GLY A 114 0.03 14.25 -3.80
C GLY A 114 -0.95 13.26 -3.19
N ILE A 115 -0.66 11.95 -3.19
CA ILE A 115 -1.42 10.97 -2.42
C ILE A 115 -1.03 11.07 -0.94
N SER A 116 -2.04 11.09 -0.07
CA SER A 116 -1.89 10.96 1.39
C SER A 116 -2.68 9.74 1.87
N THR A 117 -2.02 8.87 2.63
CA THR A 117 -2.62 7.67 3.24
C THR A 117 -2.59 7.82 4.75
N HIS A 118 -3.74 7.65 5.39
CA HIS A 118 -3.91 7.77 6.84
C HIS A 118 -4.27 6.41 7.43
N VAL A 119 -3.61 6.03 8.52
CA VAL A 119 -3.86 4.76 9.22
C VAL A 119 -5.08 4.90 10.13
N ILE A 120 -6.12 4.14 9.83
CA ILE A 120 -7.35 4.10 10.65
C ILE A 120 -7.23 3.02 11.74
N THR A 121 -6.70 1.85 11.38
CA THR A 121 -6.53 0.70 12.28
C THR A 121 -5.20 0.01 12.00
N PHE A 122 -4.53 -0.45 13.06
CA PHE A 122 -3.25 -1.15 12.95
C PHE A 122 -3.17 -2.30 13.95
N GLU A 123 -2.98 -3.51 13.45
CA GLU A 123 -2.94 -4.73 14.24
C GLU A 123 -1.74 -5.58 13.83
N VAL A 124 -0.83 -5.80 14.79
CA VAL A 124 0.35 -6.65 14.58
C VAL A 124 -0.05 -8.11 14.74
N GLY A 125 0.36 -8.95 13.79
CA GLY A 125 0.08 -10.39 13.83
C GLY A 125 -1.29 -10.79 13.27
N ALA A 126 -2.06 -9.83 12.74
CA ALA A 126 -3.27 -10.14 11.99
C ALA A 126 -2.92 -10.99 10.76
N VAL A 127 -3.75 -11.98 10.46
CA VAL A 127 -3.58 -12.90 9.33
C VAL A 127 -4.75 -12.75 8.39
N LEU A 128 -4.45 -12.60 7.10
CA LEU A 128 -5.47 -12.63 6.05
C LEU A 128 -6.09 -14.04 6.01
N SER A 129 -7.37 -14.14 6.35
CA SER A 129 -8.07 -15.42 6.51
C SER A 129 -8.26 -16.18 5.19
N ASP A 130 -8.42 -15.44 4.09
CA ASP A 130 -8.56 -16.00 2.76
C ASP A 130 -7.23 -15.93 2.01
N ASP A 131 -6.45 -17.01 2.06
CA ASP A 131 -5.17 -17.07 1.36
C ASP A 131 -5.34 -17.10 -0.17
N SER A 132 -6.55 -17.38 -0.69
CA SER A 132 -6.80 -17.44 -2.14
C SER A 132 -6.63 -16.09 -2.83
N VAL A 133 -6.82 -14.99 -2.10
CA VAL A 133 -6.63 -13.63 -2.65
C VAL A 133 -5.18 -13.17 -2.58
N THR A 134 -4.25 -14.01 -2.10
CA THR A 134 -2.82 -13.71 -2.09
C THR A 134 -2.11 -14.12 -3.38
N GLN A 135 -2.82 -14.80 -4.28
CA GLN A 135 -2.33 -15.21 -5.58
C GLN A 135 -3.14 -14.54 -6.69
N ALA A 136 -2.43 -14.10 -7.74
CA ALA A 136 -3.08 -13.56 -8.91
C ALA A 136 -3.92 -14.65 -9.61
N PRO A 137 -5.15 -14.32 -10.08
CA PRO A 137 -5.98 -15.26 -10.81
C PRO A 137 -5.36 -15.72 -12.13
N ALA A 138 -5.78 -16.89 -12.62
CA ALA A 138 -5.23 -17.49 -13.84
C ALA A 138 -5.30 -16.57 -15.07
N TYR A 139 -6.34 -15.73 -15.19
CA TYR A 139 -6.49 -14.81 -16.32
C TYR A 139 -5.45 -13.68 -16.35
N CYS A 140 -4.70 -13.46 -15.27
CA CYS A 140 -3.59 -12.51 -15.25
C CYS A 140 -2.42 -12.96 -16.12
N PHE A 141 -2.16 -14.26 -16.22
CA PHE A 141 -0.97 -14.80 -16.89
C PHE A 141 -1.06 -14.80 -18.43
N ASN A 142 -2.16 -14.29 -18.99
CA ASN A 142 -2.34 -14.06 -20.42
C ASN A 142 -2.16 -12.59 -20.82
N GLN A 143 -1.72 -11.73 -19.89
CA GLN A 143 -1.53 -10.29 -20.11
C GLN A 143 -0.06 -9.94 -20.36
N GLU A 144 0.18 -8.86 -21.11
CA GLU A 144 1.51 -8.28 -21.24
C GLU A 144 1.96 -7.61 -19.94
N ILE A 145 3.24 -7.78 -19.59
CA ILE A 145 3.86 -7.15 -18.43
C ILE A 145 4.17 -5.68 -18.76
N LYS A 146 3.81 -4.77 -17.85
CA LYS A 146 4.18 -3.35 -17.96
C LYS A 146 5.37 -3.05 -17.02
N ASN A 147 6.42 -2.46 -17.57
CA ASN A 147 7.52 -1.92 -16.76
C ASN A 147 7.13 -0.51 -16.28
N MET A 148 7.46 -0.22 -15.01
CA MET A 148 7.21 1.09 -14.39
C MET A 148 8.38 2.05 -14.62
#